data_AF-A0A2P2FYL2-F1
#
_entry.id   AF-A0A2P2FYL2-F1
#
_cell.length_a   1.000
_cell.length_b   1.000
_cell.length_c   1.000
_cell.angle_alpha   90.00
_cell.angle_beta   90.00
_cell.angle_gamma   90.00
#
_symmetry.space_group_name_H-M   'P 1'
#
loop_
_entity.id
_entity.type
_entity.pdbx_description
1 polymer ?
#
loop_
_entity_poly.entity_id
_entity_poly.type
_entity_poly.pdbx_seq_one_letter_code
_entity_poly.pdbx_strand_id
1 'polypeptide(L)'
;MTVPACSVYGNIRSKWDSLGYPTADELLLPKGRRNFFQNGRIDWSNESGSTIDYKTVTMTPGSIELKNANGGRCIQVAGVGQDALRDGAGTELWDCVAGAKQVWKLTPLGDNKYNLKNQNSGKCLDLAPNYNNGTPITQYTCHSGVNQHWEFTTVANGTLALRSVYSAKIAEALGNGTANATPTAQWADLGNLTNAGPAS
;
A
#
# COMPACT_ATOMS: atom_id res chain seq x y z
N MET A 1 -11.56 31.89 30.29
CA MET A 1 -12.29 30.65 30.61
C MET A 1 -12.00 29.66 29.50
N THR A 2 -11.01 28.80 29.70
CA THR A 2 -10.70 27.68 28.79
C THR A 2 -11.60 26.53 29.18
N VAL A 3 -12.53 26.13 28.31
CA VAL A 3 -13.26 24.88 28.50
C VAL A 3 -12.25 23.73 28.40
N PRO A 4 -12.15 22.83 29.39
CA PRO A 4 -11.25 21.69 29.28
C PRO A 4 -11.79 20.80 28.15
N ALA A 5 -10.90 20.36 27.26
CA ALA A 5 -11.24 19.38 26.23
C ALA A 5 -11.97 18.20 26.91
N CYS A 6 -13.17 17.86 26.40
CA CYS A 6 -13.98 16.76 26.93
C CYS A 6 -13.08 15.54 27.12
N SER A 7 -13.00 15.06 28.35
CA SER A 7 -12.23 13.87 28.69
C SER A 7 -12.72 12.69 27.84
N VAL A 8 -11.84 12.23 26.96
CA VAL A 8 -12.07 11.06 26.09
C VAL A 8 -11.73 9.81 26.91
N TYR A 9 -12.67 8.87 27.01
CA TYR A 9 -12.51 7.64 27.79
C TYR A 9 -12.54 6.38 26.89
N GLY A 10 -11.95 5.27 27.36
CA GLY A 10 -11.99 3.97 26.69
C GLY A 10 -11.06 3.83 25.49
N ASN A 11 -11.37 2.90 24.58
CA ASN A 11 -10.53 2.54 23.42
C ASN A 11 -10.20 3.74 22.51
N ILE A 12 -11.03 4.79 22.52
CA ILE A 12 -10.79 6.03 21.77
C ILE A 12 -9.58 6.77 22.35
N ARG A 13 -9.40 6.81 23.68
CA ARG A 13 -8.23 7.45 24.31
C ARG A 13 -6.94 6.72 23.95
N SER A 14 -6.95 5.39 24.00
CA SER A 14 -5.78 4.58 23.62
C SER A 14 -5.38 4.79 22.14
N LYS A 15 -6.35 5.00 21.25
CA LYS A 15 -6.08 5.36 19.85
C LYS A 15 -5.52 6.78 19.71
N TRP A 16 -6.07 7.74 20.45
CA TRP A 16 -5.58 9.13 20.49
C TRP A 16 -4.17 9.24 21.09
N ASP A 17 -3.85 8.47 22.13
CA ASP A 17 -2.51 8.46 22.74
C ASP A 17 -1.45 7.91 21.77
N SER A 18 -1.82 6.98 20.87
CA SER A 18 -0.92 6.39 19.86
C SER A 18 -0.75 7.27 18.61
N LEU A 19 -1.83 7.89 18.14
CA LEU A 19 -1.84 8.67 16.88
C LEU A 19 -1.67 10.18 17.08
N GLY A 20 -1.86 10.70 18.29
CA GLY A 20 -1.90 12.14 18.59
C GLY A 20 -3.27 12.76 18.33
N TYR A 21 -3.32 14.10 18.25
CA TYR A 21 -4.56 14.83 17.98
C TYR A 21 -4.90 14.87 16.48
N PRO A 22 -6.19 15.04 16.10
CA PRO A 22 -6.60 15.22 14.70
C PRO A 22 -5.99 16.47 14.06
N THR A 23 -5.42 16.34 12.87
CA THR A 23 -4.71 17.44 12.18
C THR A 23 -5.49 18.03 10.99
N ALA A 24 -6.60 17.41 10.60
CA ALA A 24 -7.47 17.86 9.52
C ALA A 24 -8.90 17.33 9.71
N ASP A 25 -9.84 17.90 8.96
CA ASP A 25 -11.18 17.37 8.84
C ASP A 25 -11.21 16.00 8.15
N GLU A 26 -12.33 15.29 8.28
CA GLU A 26 -12.55 14.01 7.62
C GLU A 26 -12.54 14.17 6.10
N LEU A 27 -11.71 13.37 5.43
CA LEU A 27 -11.61 13.32 3.98
C LEU A 27 -12.36 12.11 3.42
N LEU A 28 -13.02 12.32 2.28
CA LEU A 28 -13.60 11.24 1.51
C LEU A 28 -12.51 10.47 0.77
N LEU A 29 -12.55 9.14 0.88
CA LEU A 29 -11.79 8.23 0.02
C LEU A 29 -12.75 7.60 -0.99
N PRO A 30 -12.28 7.20 -2.18
CA PRO A 30 -13.12 6.52 -3.17
C PRO A 30 -13.83 5.28 -2.62
N LYS A 31 -13.21 4.58 -1.66
CA LYS A 31 -13.76 3.40 -0.98
C LYS A 31 -13.72 3.50 0.55
N GLY A 32 -13.99 4.70 1.08
CA GLY A 32 -13.92 4.91 2.51
C GLY A 32 -13.93 6.35 2.98
N ARG A 33 -13.44 6.54 4.20
CA ARG A 33 -13.22 7.85 4.83
C ARG A 33 -11.87 7.84 5.55
N ARG A 34 -11.23 9.00 5.65
CA ARG A 34 -9.90 9.17 6.25
C ARG A 34 -9.90 10.33 7.24
N ASN A 35 -9.30 10.11 8.41
CA ASN A 35 -9.03 11.16 9.39
C ASN A 35 -7.52 11.18 9.68
N PHE A 36 -6.89 12.35 9.56
CA PHE A 36 -5.47 12.51 9.83
C PHE A 36 -5.21 12.90 11.29
N PHE A 37 -4.11 12.39 11.82
CA PHE A 37 -3.60 12.68 13.16
C PHE A 37 -2.11 13.00 13.07
N GLN A 38 -1.51 13.50 14.15
CA GLN A 38 -0.09 13.89 14.16
C GLN A 38 0.86 12.76 13.70
N ASN A 39 0.61 11.53 14.14
CA ASN A 39 1.51 10.39 13.94
C ASN A 39 0.93 9.32 13.00
N GLY A 40 -0.14 9.64 12.27
CA GLY A 40 -0.80 8.66 11.43
C GLY A 40 -2.18 9.08 10.97
N ARG A 41 -3.02 8.09 10.68
CA ARG A 41 -4.38 8.30 10.23
C ARG A 41 -5.27 7.13 10.59
N ILE A 42 -6.57 7.35 10.54
CA ILE A 42 -7.57 6.28 10.58
C ILE A 42 -8.26 6.28 9.23
N ASP A 43 -8.28 5.13 8.55
CA ASP A 43 -9.16 4.92 7.39
C ASP A 43 -10.28 3.93 7.76
N TRP A 44 -11.50 4.26 7.35
CA TRP A 44 -12.63 3.32 7.35
C TRP A 44 -12.88 2.85 5.92
N SER A 45 -13.08 1.54 5.73
CA SER A 45 -13.45 0.97 4.44
C SER A 45 -14.95 0.71 4.36
N ASN A 46 -15.59 1.18 3.29
CA ASN A 46 -17.01 0.87 3.02
C ASN A 46 -17.23 -0.54 2.46
N GLU A 47 -16.17 -1.25 2.07
CA GLU A 47 -16.26 -2.61 1.54
C GLU A 47 -16.07 -3.66 2.62
N SER A 48 -15.09 -3.49 3.52
CA SER A 48 -14.89 -4.42 4.63
C SER A 48 -15.61 -4.01 5.92
N GLY A 49 -16.13 -2.79 6.00
CA GLY A 49 -16.67 -2.21 7.23
C GLY A 49 -15.62 -1.94 8.32
N SER A 50 -14.34 -2.19 8.03
CA SER A 50 -13.25 -2.11 9.01
C SER A 50 -12.78 -0.67 9.21
N THR A 51 -12.44 -0.34 10.46
CA THR A 51 -11.76 0.91 10.83
C THR A 51 -10.35 0.59 11.28
N ILE A 52 -9.36 1.14 10.57
CA ILE A 52 -7.97 0.73 10.71
C ILE A 52 -7.14 1.98 10.98
N ASP A 53 -6.37 1.93 12.07
CA ASP A 53 -5.34 2.90 12.38
C ASP A 53 -4.04 2.55 11.66
N TYR A 54 -3.49 3.53 10.96
CA TYR A 54 -2.21 3.45 10.29
C TYR A 54 -1.25 4.45 10.92
N LYS A 55 -0.01 4.02 11.15
CA LYS A 55 1.09 4.98 11.26
C LYS A 55 1.64 5.23 9.87
N THR A 56 1.83 6.50 9.56
CA THR A 56 2.42 6.93 8.28
C THR A 56 3.90 6.55 8.30
N VAL A 57 4.38 5.91 7.22
CA VAL A 57 5.78 5.55 7.10
C VAL A 57 6.40 6.30 5.95
N THR A 58 7.33 7.19 6.26
CA THR A 58 8.15 7.84 5.25
C THR A 58 9.25 6.88 4.82
N MET A 59 9.21 6.47 3.55
CA MET A 59 10.28 5.70 2.92
C MET A 59 11.39 6.62 2.45
N THR A 60 12.63 6.21 2.68
CA THR A 60 13.81 6.82 2.07
C THR A 60 13.78 6.53 0.56
N PRO A 61 13.86 7.55 -0.31
CA PRO A 61 13.94 7.34 -1.75
C PRO A 61 15.13 6.45 -2.12
N GLY A 62 14.94 5.54 -3.07
CA GLY A 62 15.93 4.54 -3.42
C GLY A 62 15.31 3.38 -4.20
N SER A 63 16.11 2.36 -4.46
CA SER A 63 15.61 1.10 -5.03
C SER A 63 15.34 0.12 -3.90
N ILE A 64 14.16 -0.51 -3.91
CA ILE A 64 13.75 -1.47 -2.89
C ILE A 64 13.26 -2.77 -3.53
N GLU A 65 13.22 -3.82 -2.72
CA GLU A 65 12.38 -4.99 -2.97
C GLU A 65 11.15 -4.94 -2.05
N LEU A 66 10.00 -5.36 -2.60
CA LEU A 66 8.75 -5.49 -1.84
C LEU A 66 8.56 -6.95 -1.45
N LYS A 67 8.72 -7.28 -0.17
CA LYS A 67 8.63 -8.65 0.32
C LYS A 67 7.25 -8.91 0.92
N ASN A 68 6.57 -9.91 0.39
CA ASN A 68 5.34 -10.40 0.98
C ASN A 68 5.64 -10.90 2.41
N ALA A 69 4.88 -10.39 3.38
CA ALA A 69 5.14 -10.72 4.79
C ALA A 69 4.69 -12.14 5.15
N ASN A 70 3.83 -12.77 4.34
CA ASN A 70 3.49 -14.18 4.41
C ASN A 70 4.31 -15.00 3.40
N GLY A 71 5.29 -15.76 3.88
CA GLY A 71 6.11 -16.64 3.03
C GLY A 71 7.33 -15.97 2.40
N GLY A 72 7.51 -14.65 2.55
CA GLY A 72 8.81 -14.00 2.34
C GLY A 72 9.28 -13.89 0.89
N ARG A 73 8.39 -14.01 -0.08
CA ARG A 73 8.69 -13.83 -1.52
C ARG A 73 8.58 -12.38 -1.94
N CYS A 74 9.32 -12.00 -2.97
CA CYS A 74 9.35 -10.64 -3.48
C CYS A 74 8.31 -10.45 -4.59
N ILE A 75 7.69 -9.26 -4.64
CA ILE A 75 6.81 -8.86 -5.74
C ILE A 75 7.69 -8.53 -6.96
N GLN A 76 7.43 -9.22 -8.07
CA GLN A 76 8.09 -9.01 -9.35
C GLN A 76 7.09 -8.75 -10.48
N VAL A 77 7.57 -8.22 -11.60
CA VAL A 77 6.82 -8.25 -12.87
C VAL A 77 6.86 -9.66 -13.47
N ALA A 78 5.68 -10.21 -13.74
CA ALA A 78 5.52 -11.56 -14.28
C ALA A 78 5.92 -11.67 -15.76
N GLY A 79 6.18 -12.91 -16.19
CA GLY A 79 6.53 -13.24 -17.58
C GLY A 79 8.02 -13.14 -17.90
N VAL A 80 8.36 -13.50 -19.14
CA VAL A 80 9.75 -13.60 -19.63
C VAL A 80 9.95 -12.74 -20.87
N GLY A 81 11.20 -12.32 -21.14
CA GLY A 81 11.54 -11.53 -22.31
C GLY A 81 10.63 -10.30 -22.50
N GLN A 82 10.08 -10.16 -23.70
CA GLN A 82 9.21 -9.03 -24.07
C GLN A 82 7.86 -9.02 -23.34
N ASP A 83 7.35 -10.18 -22.91
CA ASP A 83 6.07 -10.24 -22.18
C ASP A 83 6.12 -9.52 -20.84
N ALA A 84 7.31 -9.46 -20.22
CA ALA A 84 7.52 -8.71 -18.99
C ALA A 84 7.88 -7.24 -19.21
N LEU A 85 7.92 -6.79 -20.46
CA LEU A 85 8.18 -5.39 -20.82
C LEU A 85 6.93 -4.67 -21.30
N ARG A 86 5.84 -5.38 -21.61
CA ARG A 86 4.59 -4.77 -22.09
C ARG A 86 3.84 -4.03 -20.98
N ASP A 87 3.07 -3.04 -21.41
CA ASP A 87 2.04 -2.42 -20.57
C ASP A 87 0.97 -3.46 -20.20
N GLY A 88 0.53 -3.43 -18.95
CA GLY A 88 -0.41 -4.39 -18.39
C GLY A 88 0.22 -5.74 -18.02
N ALA A 89 1.54 -5.91 -18.10
CA ALA A 89 2.17 -7.10 -17.51
C ALA A 89 1.89 -7.15 -16.01
N GLY A 90 1.33 -8.26 -15.55
CA GLY A 90 0.96 -8.46 -14.15
C GLY A 90 2.15 -8.54 -13.22
N THR A 91 1.87 -8.44 -11.93
CA THR A 91 2.85 -8.71 -10.88
C THR A 91 2.55 -10.02 -10.17
N GLU A 92 3.59 -10.69 -9.70
CA GLU A 92 3.51 -11.97 -9.02
C GLU A 92 4.51 -12.05 -7.87
N LEU A 93 4.30 -13.00 -6.96
CA LEU A 93 5.30 -13.41 -5.98
C LEU A 93 6.33 -14.31 -6.65
N TRP A 94 7.60 -14.06 -6.32
CA TRP A 94 8.69 -14.94 -6.69
C TRP A 94 9.74 -14.95 -5.59
N ASP A 95 10.52 -16.02 -5.49
CA ASP A 95 11.65 -16.07 -4.57
C ASP A 95 12.54 -14.85 -4.79
N CYS A 96 12.96 -14.21 -3.70
CA CYS A 96 13.76 -12.99 -3.75
C CYS A 96 15.15 -13.33 -4.30
N VAL A 97 15.47 -12.81 -5.47
CA VAL A 97 16.75 -13.00 -6.15
C VAL A 97 17.43 -11.68 -6.52
N ALA A 98 16.88 -10.53 -6.08
CA ALA A 98 17.38 -9.19 -6.41
C ALA A 98 17.55 -8.94 -7.91
N GLY A 99 16.76 -9.65 -8.73
CA GLY A 99 16.74 -9.45 -10.18
C GLY A 99 16.01 -8.16 -10.54
N ALA A 100 16.36 -7.54 -11.67
CA ALA A 100 15.79 -6.24 -12.08
C ALA A 100 14.25 -6.20 -12.16
N LYS A 101 13.58 -7.36 -12.32
CA LYS A 101 12.10 -7.47 -12.29
C LYS A 101 11.50 -7.29 -10.90
N GLN A 102 12.29 -7.48 -9.84
CA GLN A 102 11.88 -7.45 -8.43
C GLN A 102 12.25 -6.11 -7.74
N VAL A 103 13.10 -5.32 -8.40
CA VAL A 103 13.60 -4.06 -7.87
C VAL A 103 12.76 -2.88 -8.37
N TRP A 104 12.31 -2.07 -7.41
CA TRP A 104 11.44 -0.93 -7.64
C TRP A 104 12.11 0.35 -7.15
N LYS A 105 12.35 1.29 -8.06
CA LYS A 105 12.82 2.64 -7.73
C LYS A 105 11.67 3.49 -7.20
N LEU A 106 11.76 3.87 -5.93
CA LEU A 106 10.81 4.78 -5.27
C LEU A 106 11.14 6.22 -5.61
N THR A 107 10.18 6.88 -6.26
CA THR A 107 10.24 8.32 -6.55
C THR A 107 9.20 9.03 -5.69
N PRO A 108 9.59 9.92 -4.77
CA PRO A 108 8.64 10.65 -3.92
C PRO A 108 7.82 11.63 -4.76
N LEU A 109 6.54 11.75 -4.43
CA LEU A 109 5.58 12.64 -5.07
C LEU A 109 5.09 13.78 -4.14
N GLY A 110 5.59 13.81 -2.90
CA GLY A 110 5.04 14.63 -1.82
C GLY A 110 4.01 13.88 -0.97
N ASP A 111 3.70 14.40 0.21
CA ASP A 111 2.70 13.85 1.15
C ASP A 111 2.84 12.34 1.47
N ASN A 112 4.06 11.83 1.54
CA ASN A 112 4.35 10.39 1.73
C ASN A 112 3.74 9.48 0.63
N LYS A 113 3.57 10.02 -0.57
CA LYS A 113 3.17 9.27 -1.77
C LYS A 113 4.39 8.99 -2.64
N TYR A 114 4.37 7.85 -3.30
CA TYR A 114 5.47 7.37 -4.11
C TYR A 114 4.95 6.80 -5.43
N ASN A 115 5.75 7.00 -6.47
CA ASN A 115 5.68 6.22 -7.69
C ASN A 115 6.77 5.15 -7.65
N LEU A 116 6.44 3.90 -8.02
CA LEU A 116 7.36 2.77 -7.96
C LEU A 116 7.70 2.33 -9.38
N LYS A 117 8.92 2.59 -9.83
CA LYS A 117 9.37 2.27 -11.18
C LYS A 117 10.19 0.98 -11.20
N ASN A 118 9.74 -0.01 -11.95
CA ASN A 118 10.43 -1.27 -12.11
C ASN A 118 11.79 -1.07 -12.80
N GLN A 119 12.85 -1.66 -12.27
CA GLN A 119 14.20 -1.50 -12.80
C GLN A 119 14.40 -2.19 -14.15
N ASN A 120 13.70 -3.30 -14.42
CA ASN A 120 13.82 -4.04 -15.68
C ASN A 120 13.12 -3.33 -16.85
N SER A 121 11.88 -2.87 -16.66
CA SER A 121 11.07 -2.31 -17.76
C SER A 121 11.10 -0.78 -17.84
N GLY A 122 11.51 -0.09 -16.77
CA GLY A 122 11.37 1.36 -16.63
C GLY A 122 9.92 1.84 -16.46
N LYS A 123 8.96 0.91 -16.32
CA LYS A 123 7.52 1.19 -16.15
C LYS A 123 7.13 1.26 -14.68
N CYS A 124 5.97 1.83 -14.41
CA CYS A 124 5.50 2.12 -13.07
C CYS A 124 4.51 1.06 -12.58
N LEU A 125 4.55 0.76 -11.28
CA LEU A 125 3.55 -0.07 -10.62
C LEU A 125 2.19 0.61 -10.75
N ASP A 126 1.25 -0.08 -11.38
CA ASP A 126 -0.01 0.47 -11.85
C ASP A 126 -1.16 -0.43 -11.42
N LEU A 127 -2.17 0.21 -10.84
CA LEU A 127 -3.47 -0.40 -10.65
C LEU A 127 -4.39 0.04 -11.78
N ALA A 128 -4.90 -0.89 -12.59
CA ALA A 128 -5.92 -0.55 -13.58
C ALA A 128 -7.10 0.18 -12.88
N PRO A 129 -7.69 1.23 -13.49
CA PRO A 129 -8.68 2.12 -12.86
C PRO A 129 -10.04 1.42 -12.63
N ASN A 130 -10.02 0.47 -11.71
CA ASN A 130 -11.11 -0.36 -11.26
C ASN A 130 -10.97 -0.44 -9.75
N TYR A 131 -12.08 -0.46 -9.02
CA TYR A 131 -12.05 -0.53 -7.56
C TYR A 131 -12.33 -1.93 -7.03
N ASN A 132 -12.60 -2.92 -7.88
CA ASN A 132 -13.01 -4.24 -7.44
C ASN A 132 -11.85 -4.98 -6.74
N ASN A 133 -12.17 -5.69 -5.66
CA ASN A 133 -11.27 -6.69 -5.09
C ASN A 133 -10.83 -7.67 -6.17
N GLY A 134 -9.56 -8.05 -6.15
CA GLY A 134 -8.97 -8.95 -7.14
C GLY A 134 -8.59 -8.26 -8.46
N THR A 135 -8.76 -6.94 -8.59
CA THR A 135 -8.17 -6.22 -9.75
C THR A 135 -6.65 -6.41 -9.72
N PRO A 136 -6.04 -6.93 -10.80
CA PRO A 136 -4.60 -7.17 -10.85
C PRO A 136 -3.80 -5.89 -10.68
N ILE A 137 -2.67 -6.01 -9.99
CA ILE A 137 -1.63 -4.99 -9.99
C ILE A 137 -0.65 -5.33 -11.11
N THR A 138 -0.36 -4.33 -11.93
CA THR A 138 0.41 -4.48 -13.17
C THR A 138 1.56 -3.48 -13.20
N GLN A 139 2.32 -3.49 -14.29
CA GLN A 139 3.11 -2.33 -14.68
C GLN A 139 2.45 -1.61 -15.86
N TYR A 140 2.65 -0.31 -15.95
CA TYR A 140 2.25 0.48 -17.10
C TYR A 140 3.24 1.62 -17.33
N THR A 141 3.28 2.14 -18.56
CA THR A 141 4.02 3.36 -18.90
C THR A 141 3.73 4.45 -17.87
N CYS A 142 4.80 5.00 -17.30
CA CYS A 142 4.68 5.96 -16.20
C CYS A 142 3.94 7.22 -16.63
N HIS A 143 2.97 7.64 -15.83
CA HIS A 143 2.16 8.84 -16.05
C HIS A 143 1.75 9.48 -14.72
N SER A 144 1.10 10.64 -14.77
CA SER A 144 0.65 11.38 -13.56
C SER A 144 -0.68 10.91 -12.97
N GLY A 145 -1.31 9.89 -13.54
CA GLY A 145 -2.54 9.28 -13.01
C GLY A 145 -2.35 8.73 -11.59
N VAL A 146 -3.32 9.04 -10.72
CA VAL A 146 -3.31 8.64 -9.30
C VAL A 146 -3.29 7.13 -9.05
N ASN A 147 -3.60 6.34 -10.08
CA ASN A 147 -3.56 4.89 -10.07
C ASN A 147 -2.12 4.31 -10.13
N GLN A 148 -1.10 5.17 -10.25
CA GLN A 148 0.32 4.84 -10.10
C GLN A 148 0.95 5.46 -8.83
N HIS A 149 0.12 5.98 -7.92
CA HIS A 149 0.57 6.58 -6.67
C HIS A 149 0.26 5.65 -5.50
N TRP A 150 1.27 5.45 -4.66
CA TRP A 150 1.22 4.48 -3.57
C TRP A 150 1.69 5.10 -2.26
N GLU A 151 1.11 4.67 -1.15
CA GLU A 151 1.48 5.04 0.21
C GLU A 151 1.96 3.79 0.96
N PHE A 152 2.97 3.96 1.83
CA PHE A 152 3.39 2.93 2.77
C PHE A 152 2.79 3.22 4.15
N THR A 153 2.09 2.23 4.71
CA THR A 153 1.46 2.34 6.04
C THR A 153 1.80 1.13 6.90
N THR A 154 2.09 1.31 8.19
CA THR A 154 2.17 0.16 9.12
C THR A 154 0.76 -0.26 9.54
N VAL A 155 0.58 -1.56 9.76
CA VAL A 155 -0.51 -2.09 10.58
C VAL A 155 -0.06 -2.52 11.97
N ALA A 156 -1.01 -2.87 12.84
CA ALA A 156 -0.80 -3.13 14.26
C ALA A 156 0.28 -4.18 14.60
N ASN A 157 0.62 -5.09 13.68
CA ASN A 157 1.68 -6.10 13.87
C ASN A 157 3.07 -5.65 13.34
N GLY A 158 3.23 -4.40 12.90
CA GLY A 158 4.49 -3.87 12.37
C GLY A 158 4.74 -4.16 10.89
N THR A 159 3.87 -4.92 10.23
CA THR A 159 3.94 -5.16 8.78
C THR A 159 3.57 -3.89 8.01
N LEU A 160 4.24 -3.61 6.89
CA LEU A 160 3.81 -2.54 6.00
C LEU A 160 2.72 -3.01 5.05
N ALA A 161 1.89 -2.07 4.62
CA ALA A 161 0.95 -2.23 3.53
C ALA A 161 1.35 -1.26 2.42
N LEU A 162 1.34 -1.73 1.18
CA LEU A 162 1.42 -0.88 0.01
C LEU A 162 -0.01 -0.51 -0.42
N ARG A 163 -0.42 0.72 -0.14
CA ARG A 163 -1.78 1.20 -0.38
C ARG A 163 -1.85 2.02 -1.66
N SER A 164 -2.83 1.72 -2.50
CA SER A 164 -3.16 2.55 -3.66
C SER A 164 -3.81 3.86 -3.21
N VAL A 165 -3.29 4.99 -3.67
CA VAL A 165 -3.93 6.30 -3.48
C VAL A 165 -5.26 6.37 -4.25
N TYR A 166 -5.36 5.68 -5.38
CA TYR A 166 -6.56 5.68 -6.23
C TYR A 166 -7.75 4.99 -5.56
N SER A 167 -7.57 3.80 -4.99
CA SER A 167 -8.69 3.01 -4.46
C SER A 167 -8.77 2.98 -2.93
N ALA A 168 -7.73 3.48 -2.24
CA ALA A 168 -7.49 3.29 -0.81
C ALA A 168 -7.38 1.82 -0.36
N LYS A 169 -7.30 0.87 -1.31
CA LYS A 169 -7.05 -0.55 -1.06
C LYS A 169 -5.56 -0.85 -1.05
N ILE A 170 -5.21 -2.05 -0.61
CA ILE A 170 -3.83 -2.49 -0.48
C ILE A 170 -3.48 -3.57 -1.50
N ALA A 171 -2.19 -3.70 -1.80
CA ALA A 171 -1.64 -4.79 -2.59
C ALA A 171 -1.57 -6.09 -1.77
N GLU A 172 -2.19 -7.15 -2.28
CA GLU A 172 -2.20 -8.47 -1.65
C GLU A 172 -1.90 -9.57 -2.66
N ALA A 173 -1.35 -10.69 -2.16
CA ALA A 173 -1.22 -11.91 -2.94
C ALA A 173 -2.58 -12.59 -3.10
N LEU A 174 -2.91 -13.00 -4.31
CA LEU A 174 -4.21 -13.58 -4.63
C LEU A 174 -4.48 -14.81 -3.76
N GLY A 175 -5.62 -14.80 -3.05
CA GLY A 175 -6.05 -15.91 -2.19
C GLY A 175 -5.10 -16.21 -1.03
N ASN A 176 -4.31 -15.23 -0.57
CA ASN A 176 -3.24 -15.42 0.42
C ASN A 176 -2.19 -16.46 -0.01
N GLY A 177 -2.04 -16.67 -1.32
CA GLY A 177 -1.03 -17.57 -1.86
C GLY A 177 0.37 -17.13 -1.47
N THR A 178 1.23 -18.09 -1.15
CA THR A 178 2.62 -17.82 -0.79
C THR A 178 3.59 -18.26 -1.88
N ALA A 179 3.20 -19.13 -2.81
CA ALA A 179 4.09 -19.75 -3.79
C ALA A 179 4.59 -18.80 -4.89
N ASN A 180 5.65 -19.21 -5.59
CA ASN A 180 6.07 -18.56 -6.83
C ASN A 180 4.90 -18.53 -7.83
N ALA A 181 4.88 -17.48 -8.66
CA ALA A 181 3.82 -17.19 -9.61
C ALA A 181 2.45 -16.88 -9.00
N THR A 182 2.33 -16.67 -7.68
CA THR A 182 1.10 -16.17 -7.09
C THR A 182 0.87 -14.73 -7.55
N PRO A 183 -0.22 -14.41 -8.28
CA PRO A 183 -0.47 -13.05 -8.74
C PRO A 183 -0.71 -12.09 -7.58
N THR A 184 -0.44 -10.79 -7.78
CA THR A 184 -0.86 -9.76 -6.83
C THR A 184 -2.00 -8.90 -7.38
N ALA A 185 -2.88 -8.49 -6.48
CA ALA A 185 -4.09 -7.76 -6.79
C ALA A 185 -4.43 -6.80 -5.64
N GLN A 186 -5.34 -5.86 -5.88
CA GLN A 186 -5.86 -5.03 -4.80
C GLN A 186 -6.92 -5.77 -3.97
N TRP A 187 -6.95 -5.51 -2.67
CA TRP A 187 -8.03 -5.93 -1.80
C TRP A 187 -8.38 -4.89 -0.73
N ALA A 188 -9.64 -4.89 -0.30
CA ALA A 188 -10.07 -4.10 0.85
C ALA A 188 -9.26 -4.53 2.09
N ASP A 189 -8.73 -3.53 2.79
CA ASP A 189 -7.94 -3.77 4.00
C ASP A 189 -8.86 -4.29 5.12
N LEU A 190 -8.46 -5.40 5.74
CA LEU A 190 -9.17 -6.07 6.82
C LEU A 190 -8.56 -5.74 8.20
N GLY A 191 -7.52 -4.90 8.27
CA GLY A 191 -6.91 -4.43 9.51
C GLY A 191 -6.09 -5.48 10.26
N ASN A 192 -5.96 -6.67 9.69
CA ASN A 192 -5.22 -7.82 10.22
C ASN A 192 -4.00 -8.17 9.34
N LEU A 193 -3.48 -7.19 8.60
CA LEU A 193 -2.59 -7.45 7.46
C LEU A 193 -1.41 -8.36 7.79
N THR A 194 -1.31 -9.42 7.01
CA THR A 194 -0.20 -10.37 7.01
C THR A 194 0.78 -10.15 5.85
N ASN A 195 0.64 -9.09 5.02
CA ASN A 195 1.38 -8.84 3.76
C ASN A 195 1.55 -7.31 3.58
N ALA A 196 2.65 -6.65 3.19
CA ALA A 196 3.96 -6.94 2.64
C ALA A 196 4.93 -5.80 3.05
N GLY A 197 6.10 -6.13 3.61
CA GLY A 197 7.10 -5.14 4.07
C GLY A 197 8.22 -4.89 3.05
N PRO A 198 8.85 -3.71 3.02
CA PRO A 198 10.11 -3.53 2.32
C PRO A 198 11.15 -4.45 2.96
N ALA A 199 11.91 -5.18 2.14
CA ALA A 199 13.14 -5.80 2.60
C ALA A 199 14.25 -4.74 2.57
N SER A 200 15.05 -4.71 3.64
CA SER A 200 16.22 -3.83 3.83
C SER A 200 17.17 -3.85 2.65
#